data_AF-A0AAD7C1W6-F1
#
_entry.id   AF-A0AAD7C1W6-F1
#
_cell.length_a   1.000
_cell.length_b   1.000
_cell.length_c   1.000
_cell.angle_alpha   90.00
_cell.angle_beta   90.00
_cell.angle_gamma   90.00
#
_symmetry.space_group_name_H-M   'P 1'
#
loop_
_entity.id
_entity.type
_entity.pdbx_description
1 polymer ?
#
loop_
_entity_poly.entity_id
_entity_poly.type
_entity_poly.pdbx_seq_one_letter_code
_entity_poly.pdbx_strand_id
1 'polypeptide(L)'
;MCHMTRNPFFSTMATIEHLTNAQLRVSLVDVHRKIADLQSQLAVLRAEEMTISDALDSIVYPVLSLPREMTSEIFLRYMESLGDPYSPRPTPLVLASVCKHWREVALNCPRLWPAMTAPYSPSDPQILLNVLR
;
A
#
# COMPACT_ATOMS: atom_id res chain seq x y z
N MET A 1 -9.70 -19.83 -22.72
CA MET A 1 -10.94 -19.02 -22.67
C MET A 1 -10.55 -17.56 -22.46
N CYS A 2 -10.43 -16.79 -23.55
CA CYS A 2 -10.15 -15.35 -23.48
C CYS A 2 -11.48 -14.60 -23.55
N HIS A 3 -11.81 -13.85 -22.48
CA HIS A 3 -12.89 -12.88 -22.52
C HIS A 3 -12.46 -11.72 -23.43
N MET A 4 -12.97 -11.68 -24.66
CA MET A 4 -12.96 -10.49 -25.49
C MET A 4 -13.71 -9.39 -24.72
N THR A 5 -12.97 -8.43 -24.20
CA THR A 5 -13.50 -7.16 -23.72
C THR A 5 -14.22 -6.51 -24.90
N ARG A 6 -15.56 -6.43 -24.80
CA ARG A 6 -16.42 -5.75 -25.78
C ARG A 6 -15.96 -4.29 -25.85
N ASN A 7 -15.25 -3.94 -26.92
CA ASN A 7 -14.74 -2.60 -27.13
C ASN A 7 -15.95 -1.66 -27.39
N PRO A 8 -16.23 -0.67 -26.51
CA PRO A 8 -17.38 0.23 -26.66
C PRO A 8 -17.32 1.07 -27.95
N PHE A 9 -16.14 1.17 -28.57
CA PHE A 9 -15.94 1.84 -29.85
C PHE A 9 -16.63 1.14 -31.03
N PHE A 10 -16.70 -0.20 -31.02
CA PHE A 10 -17.43 -0.94 -32.06
C PHE A 10 -18.95 -0.81 -31.91
N SER A 11 -19.42 -0.68 -30.67
CA SER A 11 -20.86 -0.54 -30.38
C SER A 11 -21.43 0.82 -30.82
N THR A 12 -20.61 1.87 -30.78
CA THR A 12 -20.99 3.24 -31.17
C THR A 12 -21.01 3.42 -32.68
N MET A 13 -20.08 2.81 -33.43
CA MET A 13 -20.10 2.83 -34.89
C MET A 13 -21.36 2.18 -35.49
N ALA A 14 -21.78 1.02 -34.96
CA ALA A 14 -22.98 0.33 -35.42
C ALA A 14 -24.29 1.11 -35.19
N THR A 15 -24.32 2.06 -34.24
CA THR A 15 -25.50 2.90 -33.98
C THR A 15 -25.59 4.11 -34.91
N ILE A 16 -24.47 4.55 -35.49
CA ILE A 16 -24.38 5.76 -36.31
C ILE A 16 -24.92 5.53 -37.73
N GLU A 17 -24.83 4.30 -38.25
CA GLU A 17 -25.20 3.96 -39.64
C GLU A 17 -26.69 4.20 -39.98
N HIS A 18 -27.57 4.26 -38.97
CA HIS A 18 -29.02 4.41 -39.16
C HIS A 18 -29.57 5.79 -38.76
N LEU A 19 -28.71 6.72 -38.34
CA LEU A 19 -29.14 8.04 -37.88
C LEU A 19 -29.11 9.07 -39.00
N THR A 20 -30.13 9.94 -39.03
CA THR A 20 -30.17 11.11 -39.90
C THR A 20 -29.14 12.17 -39.46
N ASN A 21 -28.74 13.05 -40.38
CA ASN A 21 -27.84 14.17 -40.06
C ASN A 21 -28.33 15.04 -38.88
N ALA A 22 -29.65 15.24 -38.74
CA ALA A 22 -30.21 16.00 -37.63
C ALA A 22 -30.04 15.27 -36.29
N GLN A 23 -30.30 13.95 -36.25
CA GLN A 23 -30.11 13.14 -35.04
C GLN A 23 -28.64 13.07 -34.61
N LEU A 24 -27.71 12.94 -35.56
CA LEU A 24 -26.27 12.96 -35.28
C LEU A 24 -25.82 14.29 -34.68
N ARG A 25 -26.31 15.42 -35.19
CA ARG A 25 -26.01 16.75 -34.64
C ARG A 25 -26.49 16.91 -33.20
N VAL A 26 -27.70 16.44 -32.88
CA VAL A 26 -28.23 16.46 -31.52
C VAL A 26 -27.39 15.60 -30.58
N SER A 27 -27.10 14.35 -30.99
CA SER A 27 -26.28 13.45 -30.20
C SER A 27 -24.87 13.99 -29.93
N LEU A 28 -24.24 14.64 -30.93
CA LEU A 28 -22.94 15.27 -30.76
C LEU A 28 -22.99 16.42 -29.74
N VAL A 29 -24.04 17.24 -29.75
CA VAL A 29 -24.25 18.30 -28.75
C VAL A 29 -24.37 17.71 -27.34
N ASP A 30 -25.11 16.61 -27.19
CA ASP A 30 -25.28 15.95 -25.89
C ASP A 30 -23.96 15.33 -25.40
N VAL A 31 -23.19 14.68 -26.27
CA VAL A 31 -21.86 14.16 -25.93
C VAL A 31 -20.91 15.29 -25.54
N HIS A 32 -20.89 16.40 -26.28
CA HIS A 32 -20.08 17.57 -25.91
C HIS A 32 -20.49 18.14 -24.56
N ARG A 33 -21.80 18.24 -24.28
CA ARG A 33 -22.30 18.66 -22.96
C ARG A 33 -21.80 17.71 -21.87
N LYS A 34 -21.85 16.40 -22.12
CA LYS A 34 -21.40 15.41 -21.13
C LYS A 34 -19.90 15.46 -20.90
N ILE A 35 -19.10 15.68 -21.95
CA ILE A 35 -17.66 15.91 -21.84
C ILE A 35 -17.38 17.13 -20.97
N ALA A 36 -18.05 18.26 -21.23
CA ALA A 36 -17.85 19.48 -20.45
C ALA A 36 -18.22 19.30 -18.96
N ASP A 37 -19.35 18.64 -18.68
CA ASP A 37 -19.79 18.31 -17.32
C ASP A 37 -18.75 17.43 -16.59
N LEU A 38 -18.32 16.33 -17.21
CA LEU A 38 -17.33 15.43 -16.60
C LEU A 38 -15.96 16.09 -16.43
N GLN A 39 -15.54 16.93 -17.36
CA GLN A 39 -14.31 17.71 -17.23
C GLN A 39 -14.38 18.69 -16.06
N SER A 40 -15.54 19.34 -15.84
CA SER A 40 -15.76 20.19 -14.67
C SER A 40 -15.67 19.41 -13.37
N GLN A 41 -16.30 18.23 -13.30
CA GLN A 41 -16.24 17.36 -12.12
C GLN A 41 -14.80 16.90 -11.83
N LEU A 42 -14.05 16.54 -12.88
CA LEU A 42 -12.65 16.16 -12.75
C LEU A 42 -11.79 17.32 -12.22
N ALA A 43 -12.04 18.54 -12.69
CA ALA A 43 -11.30 19.72 -12.23
C ALA A 43 -11.52 19.97 -10.73
N VAL A 44 -12.76 19.81 -10.23
CA VAL A 44 -13.08 19.93 -8.80
C VAL A 44 -12.34 18.86 -7.99
N LEU A 45 -12.46 17.58 -8.39
CA LEU A 45 -11.79 16.48 -7.69
C LEU A 45 -10.27 16.62 -7.68
N ARG A 46 -9.66 17.15 -8.76
CA ARG A 46 -8.22 17.43 -8.79
C ARG A 46 -7.82 18.56 -7.84
N ALA A 47 -8.66 19.58 -7.66
CA ALA A 47 -8.41 20.63 -6.67
C ALA A 47 -8.51 20.09 -5.24
N GLU A 48 -9.48 19.21 -4.97
CA GLU A 48 -9.61 18.51 -3.68
C GLU A 48 -8.41 17.60 -3.41
N GLU A 49 -7.99 16.81 -4.40
CA GLU A 49 -6.80 15.97 -4.32
C GLU A 49 -5.55 16.78 -4.00
N MET A 50 -5.34 17.91 -4.69
CA MET A 50 -4.21 18.80 -4.43
C MET A 50 -4.24 19.31 -2.98
N THR A 51 -5.40 19.78 -2.52
CA THR A 51 -5.56 20.30 -1.15
C THR A 51 -5.23 19.25 -0.10
N ILE A 52 -5.67 18.00 -0.31
CA ILE A 52 -5.37 16.89 0.59
C ILE A 52 -3.88 16.54 0.54
N SER A 53 -3.28 16.49 -0.65
CA SER A 53 -1.86 16.22 -0.83
C SER A 53 -1.00 17.26 -0.10
N ASP A 54 -1.28 18.55 -0.30
CA ASP A 54 -0.56 19.64 0.35
C ASP A 54 -0.68 19.56 1.88
N ALA A 55 -1.88 19.21 2.38
CA ALA A 55 -2.10 19.02 3.81
C ALA A 55 -1.27 17.85 4.36
N LEU A 56 -1.22 16.72 3.65
CA LEU A 56 -0.42 15.55 4.05
C LEU A 56 1.09 15.85 4.01
N ASP A 57 1.56 16.57 2.99
CA ASP A 57 2.98 16.94 2.86
C ASP A 57 3.44 17.90 3.97
N SER A 58 2.52 18.70 4.52
CA SER A 58 2.80 19.55 5.68
C SER A 58 2.94 18.77 7.00
N ILE A 59 2.46 17.53 7.06
CA ILE A 59 2.55 16.69 8.26
C ILE A 59 3.97 16.14 8.36
N VAL A 60 4.70 16.61 9.38
CA VAL A 60 5.98 16.00 9.74
C VAL A 60 5.71 14.65 10.37
N TYR A 61 6.23 13.58 9.77
CA TYR A 61 6.26 12.25 10.36
C TYR A 61 7.60 12.08 11.09
N PRO A 62 7.66 12.26 12.44
CA PRO A 62 8.94 12.25 13.16
C PRO A 62 9.67 10.92 12.96
N VAL A 63 8.91 9.82 12.90
CA VAL A 63 9.43 8.48 12.67
C VAL A 63 10.18 8.30 11.33
N LEU A 64 9.91 9.14 10.33
CA LEU A 64 10.59 9.12 9.03
C LEU A 64 11.77 10.09 8.96
N SER A 65 11.91 10.99 9.93
CA SER A 65 12.97 12.01 10.01
C SER A 65 13.92 11.81 11.19
N LEU A 66 13.62 10.89 12.11
CA LEU A 66 14.49 10.55 13.23
C LEU A 66 15.79 9.92 12.72
N PRO A 67 16.95 10.34 13.26
CA PRO A 67 18.20 9.63 13.05
C PRO A 67 18.08 8.15 13.44
N ARG A 68 18.84 7.29 12.76
CA ARG A 68 18.83 5.84 12.99
C ARG A 68 19.10 5.49 14.45
N GLU A 69 19.95 6.25 15.13
CA GLU A 69 20.33 6.09 16.52
C GLU A 69 19.13 6.30 17.45
N MET A 70 18.34 7.34 17.20
CA MET A 70 17.14 7.65 18.00
C MET A 70 16.07 6.59 17.78
N THR A 71 15.84 6.18 16.53
CA THR A 71 14.91 5.10 16.19
C THR A 71 15.32 3.77 16.84
N SER A 72 16.62 3.47 16.85
CA SER A 72 17.16 2.26 17.50
C SER A 72 16.94 2.29 19.02
N GLU A 73 17.14 3.44 19.67
CA GLU A 73 16.92 3.58 21.11
C GLU A 73 15.43 3.44 21.46
N ILE A 74 14.53 4.03 20.66
CA ILE A 74 13.07 3.84 20.82
C ILE A 74 12.71 2.35 20.74
N PHE A 75 13.25 1.64 19.74
CA PHE A 75 13.01 0.21 19.60
C PHE A 75 13.48 -0.59 20.82
N LEU A 76 14.65 -0.25 21.37
CA LEU A 76 15.19 -0.91 22.56
C LEU A 76 14.31 -0.68 23.78
N ARG A 77 13.85 0.57 24.01
CA ARG A 77 12.95 0.90 25.12
C ARG A 77 11.59 0.24 24.99
N TYR A 78 11.07 0.16 23.77
CA TYR A 78 9.85 -0.59 23.48
C TYR A 78 10.03 -2.06 23.87
N MET A 79 11.13 -2.69 23.45
CA MET A 79 11.45 -4.09 23.79
C MET A 79 11.62 -4.32 25.30
N GLU A 80 12.24 -3.39 26.03
CA GLU A 80 12.38 -3.44 27.49
C GLU A 80 11.03 -3.31 28.21
N SER A 81 10.16 -2.41 27.72
CA SER A 81 8.85 -2.12 28.34
C SER A 81 7.87 -3.29 28.29
N LEU A 82 8.09 -4.25 27.39
CA LEU A 82 7.20 -5.37 27.17
C LEU A 82 7.28 -6.44 28.27
N GLY A 83 8.23 -6.32 29.21
CA GLY A 83 8.16 -6.68 30.64
C GLY A 83 7.87 -8.13 31.05
N ASP A 84 7.22 -8.94 30.21
CA ASP A 84 6.76 -10.28 30.55
C ASP A 84 7.51 -11.32 29.68
N PRO A 85 8.42 -12.11 30.27
CA PRO A 85 9.11 -13.19 29.60
C PRO A 85 8.17 -14.34 29.15
N TYR A 86 6.91 -14.37 29.60
CA TYR A 86 5.92 -15.39 29.27
C TYR A 86 4.84 -14.93 28.26
N SER A 87 4.79 -13.64 27.93
CA SER A 87 4.02 -13.17 26.79
C SER A 87 4.68 -13.67 25.49
N PRO A 88 3.92 -13.95 24.41
CA PRO A 88 4.51 -14.17 23.09
C PRO A 88 5.24 -12.88 22.71
N ARG A 89 6.54 -12.80 23.05
CA ARG A 89 7.32 -11.57 22.98
C ARG A 89 7.11 -10.94 21.61
N PRO A 90 6.78 -9.63 21.52
CA PRO A 90 6.93 -8.90 20.28
C PRO A 90 8.36 -9.11 19.80
N THR A 91 8.52 -9.82 18.71
CA THR A 91 9.85 -10.10 18.19
C THR A 91 10.38 -8.80 17.56
N PRO A 92 11.70 -8.59 17.51
CA PRO A 92 12.27 -7.50 16.72
C PRO A 92 11.83 -7.54 15.24
N LEU A 93 11.35 -8.71 14.78
CA LEU A 93 10.71 -8.88 13.47
C LEU A 93 9.42 -8.06 13.31
N VAL A 94 8.66 -7.80 14.38
CA VAL A 94 7.49 -6.92 14.34
C VAL A 94 7.91 -5.49 13.99
N LEU A 95 9.01 -5.01 14.55
CA LEU A 95 9.56 -3.71 14.20
C LEU A 95 10.10 -3.73 12.76
N ALA A 96 10.77 -4.80 12.35
CA ALA A 96 11.31 -4.96 11.00
C ALA A 96 10.24 -5.18 9.90
N SER A 97 8.98 -5.43 10.27
CA SER A 97 7.89 -5.65 9.31
C SER A 97 7.12 -4.38 8.96
N VAL A 98 7.26 -3.28 9.72
CA VAL A 98 6.48 -2.04 9.55
C VAL A 98 6.75 -1.36 8.20
N CYS A 99 8.01 -1.05 7.90
CA CYS A 99 8.39 -0.43 6.63
C CYS A 99 9.86 -0.72 6.30
N LYS A 100 10.31 -0.33 5.10
CA LYS A 100 11.71 -0.53 4.66
C LYS A 100 12.71 0.16 5.60
N HIS A 101 12.43 1.40 6.02
CA HIS A 101 13.31 2.15 6.92
C HIS A 101 13.45 1.46 8.29
N TRP A 102 12.34 1.05 8.90
CA TRP A 102 12.36 0.36 10.19
C TRP A 102 13.09 -0.99 10.12
N ARG A 103 12.95 -1.72 9.01
CA ARG A 103 13.71 -2.94 8.75
C ARG A 103 15.20 -2.69 8.73
N GLU A 104 15.64 -1.68 8.00
CA GLU A 104 17.06 -1.32 7.94
C GLU A 104 17.60 -0.93 9.31
N VAL A 105 16.86 -0.12 10.09
CA VAL A 105 17.27 0.26 11.45
C VAL A 105 17.34 -0.97 12.37
N ALA A 106 16.31 -1.81 12.37
CA ALA A 106 16.22 -2.99 13.23
C ALA A 106 17.30 -4.03 12.92
N LEU A 107 17.58 -4.30 11.64
CA LEU A 107 18.64 -5.22 11.22
C LEU A 107 20.04 -4.69 11.53
N ASN A 108 20.24 -3.37 11.51
CA ASN A 108 21.52 -2.73 11.84
C ASN A 108 21.69 -2.41 13.34
N CYS A 109 20.76 -2.85 14.21
CA CYS A 109 20.86 -2.68 15.66
C CYS A 109 20.98 -4.05 16.35
N PRO A 110 22.20 -4.59 16.51
CA PRO A 110 22.42 -5.91 17.13
C PRO A 110 21.84 -6.06 18.54
N ARG A 111 21.77 -4.95 19.30
CA ARG A 111 21.20 -4.90 20.65
C ARG A 111 19.71 -5.29 20.70
N LEU A 112 18.99 -5.22 19.57
CA LEU A 112 17.59 -5.66 19.49
C LEU A 112 17.43 -7.17 19.44
N TRP A 113 18.49 -7.92 19.13
CA TRP A 113 18.44 -9.36 18.93
C TRP A 113 19.17 -10.13 20.04
N PRO A 114 18.95 -9.84 21.34
CA PRO A 114 19.60 -10.60 22.40
C PRO A 114 19.10 -12.05 22.33
N ALA A 115 20.05 -12.99 22.29
CA ALA A 115 19.88 -14.44 22.19
C ALA A 115 18.41 -14.88 21.97
N MET A 116 17.98 -14.90 20.71
CA MET A 116 16.69 -15.48 20.34
C MET A 116 16.72 -16.96 20.72
N THR A 117 16.19 -17.29 21.88
CA THR A 117 15.93 -18.67 22.25
C THR A 117 14.77 -19.15 21.38
N ALA A 118 15.10 -19.80 20.26
CA ALA A 118 14.14 -20.65 19.59
C ALA A 118 13.64 -21.65 20.65
N PRO A 119 12.33 -21.76 20.91
CA PRO A 119 11.84 -22.81 21.77
C PRO A 119 12.21 -24.13 21.10
N TYR A 120 13.26 -24.77 21.59
CA TYR A 120 13.58 -26.14 21.24
C TYR A 120 12.41 -26.98 21.72
N SER A 121 11.56 -27.42 20.79
CA SER A 121 10.55 -28.43 21.05
C SER A 121 11.17 -29.79 20.72
N PRO A 122 11.54 -30.61 21.73
CA PRO A 122 12.06 -31.96 21.49
C PRO A 122 11.03 -32.95 20.90
N SER A 123 9.89 -32.48 20.38
CA SER A 123 8.74 -33.33 20.04
C SER A 123 8.53 -33.62 18.57
N ASP A 124 9.42 -33.22 17.64
CA ASP A 124 9.24 -33.57 16.22
C ASP A 124 10.51 -34.10 15.53
N PRO A 125 10.74 -35.42 15.54
CA PRO A 125 11.88 -36.06 14.89
C PRO A 125 11.85 -35.99 13.34
N GLN A 126 10.79 -35.49 12.70
CA GLN A 126 10.66 -35.57 11.23
C GLN A 126 11.24 -34.40 10.45
N ILE A 127 11.63 -33.29 11.08
CA ILE A 127 12.14 -32.12 10.33
C ILE A 127 13.53 -32.37 9.71
N LEU A 128 14.35 -33.26 10.30
CA LEU A 128 15.68 -33.56 9.76
C LEU A 128 15.68 -34.42 8.49
N LEU A 129 14.56 -35.03 8.10
CA LEU A 129 14.46 -35.84 6.88
C LEU A 129 14.10 -35.04 5.62
N ASN A 130 13.64 -33.78 5.76
CA ASN A 130 13.18 -32.96 4.63
C ASN A 130 14.19 -31.88 4.20
N VAL A 131 15.36 -31.78 4.84
CA VAL A 131 16.44 -30.86 4.43
C VAL A 131 17.55 -31.57 3.63
N LEU A 132 17.52 -32.90 3.55
CA LEU A 132 18.40 -33.71 2.71
C LEU A 132 17.61 -34.56 1.69
N ARG A 133 16.65 -33.94 0.99
CA ARG A 133 16.07 -34.49 -0.24
C ARG A 133 15.91 -33.39 -1.28
#